data_AF-A0A1H7RZ64-F1
#
_entry.id   AF-A0A1H7RZ64-F1
#
_cell.length_a   1.000
_cell.length_b   1.000
_cell.length_c   1.000
_cell.angle_alpha   90.00
_cell.angle_beta   90.00
_cell.angle_gamma   90.00
#
_symmetry.space_group_name_H-M   'P 1'
#
loop_
_entity.id
_entity.type
_entity.pdbx_description
1 polymer ?
#
loop_
_entity_poly.entity_id
_entity_poly.type
_entity_poly.pdbx_seq_one_letter_code
_entity_poly.pdbx_strand_id
1 'polypeptide(L)'
;MFDKVKSILGKRRPLNAMDYVRNHNLENCPFTKALFLRTAFLIDSSAVETEIQLPSFEGTQIKSFAETAAITVAFGITELSGRAIEQTIVYLPDAPVRSHFTLVGAYSLFVAAILTGHLRDDGINCDFNRIGREVAGQPFLVKPIDERVQYATAVLNTFKRLTETNHPKLVEWQGSLAKLVPAYVMQWTNQDQTLADLDMSQVFGSLLRSILKVSN
;
A
#
# COMPACT_ATOMS: atom_id res chain seq x y z
N MET A 1 16.64 9.36 24.21
CA MET A 1 16.35 8.14 23.41
C MET A 1 15.76 8.48 22.05
N PHE A 2 14.93 9.53 21.94
CA PHE A 2 14.45 10.10 20.67
C PHE A 2 15.53 10.74 19.79
N ASP A 3 16.63 11.26 20.36
CA ASP A 3 17.73 11.85 19.57
C ASP A 3 18.57 10.83 18.79
N LYS A 4 18.58 9.55 19.24
CA LYS A 4 19.24 8.46 18.50
C LYS A 4 18.45 8.04 17.26
N VAL A 5 17.13 8.19 17.25
CA VAL A 5 16.29 7.91 16.08
C VAL A 5 16.49 9.00 15.03
N LYS A 6 16.52 10.28 15.42
CA LYS A 6 16.88 11.40 14.53
C LYS A 6 18.31 11.29 13.97
N SER A 7 19.29 10.81 14.76
CA SER A 7 20.68 10.68 14.27
C SER A 7 20.89 9.49 13.32
N ILE A 8 20.04 8.45 13.40
CA ILE A 8 20.06 7.31 12.48
C ILE A 8 19.34 7.68 11.16
N LEU A 9 18.22 8.42 11.24
CA LEU A 9 17.52 8.96 10.07
C LEU A 9 18.35 10.03 9.33
N GLY A 10 19.29 10.71 10.01
CA GLY A 10 20.22 11.65 9.40
C GLY A 10 21.38 11.03 8.61
N LYS A 11 21.54 9.70 8.59
CA LYS A 11 22.75 9.05 8.01
C LYS A 11 22.50 7.89 7.04
N ARG A 12 21.27 7.48 6.78
CA ARG A 12 20.96 6.55 5.69
C ARG A 12 20.02 7.25 4.73
N ARG A 13 20.61 7.79 3.67
CA ARG A 13 19.85 8.51 2.65
C ARG A 13 19.06 7.50 1.81
N PRO A 14 17.78 7.74 1.54
CA PRO A 14 17.11 7.18 0.37
C PRO A 14 17.66 7.94 -0.86
N LEU A 15 18.93 7.68 -1.21
CA LEU A 15 19.60 8.39 -2.31
C LEU A 15 18.83 8.21 -3.62
N ASN A 16 18.23 7.06 -3.88
CA ASN A 16 17.51 6.83 -5.14
C ASN A 16 16.20 7.65 -5.27
N ALA A 17 15.30 7.64 -4.28
CA ALA A 17 13.99 8.26 -4.41
C ALA A 17 14.04 9.78 -4.26
N MET A 18 14.84 10.30 -3.34
CA MET A 18 15.04 11.75 -3.19
C MET A 18 15.76 12.35 -4.40
N ASP A 19 16.76 11.66 -4.94
CA ASP A 19 17.44 12.13 -6.15
C ASP A 19 16.52 11.96 -7.37
N TYR A 20 15.70 10.91 -7.45
CA TYR A 20 14.68 10.76 -8.50
C TYR A 20 13.64 11.89 -8.45
N VAL A 21 13.13 12.24 -7.26
CA VAL A 21 12.21 13.37 -7.04
C VAL A 21 12.84 14.69 -7.51
N ARG A 22 14.12 14.92 -7.21
CA ARG A 22 14.87 16.11 -7.65
C ARG A 22 15.10 16.11 -9.17
N ASN A 23 15.37 14.94 -9.76
CA ASN A 23 15.71 14.81 -11.17
C ASN A 23 14.48 14.82 -12.11
N HIS A 24 13.26 14.62 -11.60
CA HIS A 24 12.03 14.51 -12.41
C HIS A 24 11.03 15.67 -12.24
N ASN A 25 11.46 16.79 -11.67
CA ASN A 25 10.65 18.02 -11.53
C ASN A 25 9.22 17.78 -10.97
N LEU A 26 9.11 17.01 -9.88
CA LEU A 26 7.83 16.67 -9.24
C LEU A 26 7.26 17.80 -8.36
N GLU A 27 7.68 19.05 -8.57
CA GLU A 27 7.23 20.20 -7.78
C GLU A 27 5.71 20.43 -7.90
N ASN A 28 5.16 20.12 -9.07
CA ASN A 28 3.72 20.21 -9.35
C ASN A 28 2.97 18.88 -9.12
N CYS A 29 3.63 17.85 -8.60
CA CYS A 29 3.05 16.52 -8.35
C CYS A 29 3.21 16.16 -6.87
N PRO A 30 2.52 16.87 -5.96
CA PRO A 30 2.74 16.74 -4.51
C PRO A 30 2.40 15.35 -3.99
N PHE A 31 1.35 14.71 -4.53
CA PHE A 31 0.96 13.36 -4.11
C PHE A 31 1.98 12.31 -4.56
N THR A 32 2.40 12.38 -5.82
CA THR A 32 3.41 11.50 -6.42
C THR A 32 4.72 11.59 -5.64
N LYS A 33 5.15 12.82 -5.32
CA LYS A 33 6.31 13.06 -4.46
C LYS A 33 6.14 12.39 -3.09
N ALA A 34 5.02 12.62 -2.41
CA ALA A 34 4.76 12.02 -1.11
C ALA A 34 4.74 10.48 -1.17
N LEU A 35 4.15 9.91 -2.21
CA LEU A 35 4.09 8.47 -2.45
C LEU A 35 5.49 7.87 -2.64
N PHE A 36 6.36 8.54 -3.40
CA PHE A 36 7.73 8.08 -3.65
C PHE A 36 8.55 8.07 -2.37
N LEU A 37 8.42 9.12 -1.56
CA LEU A 37 9.09 9.19 -0.26
C LEU A 37 8.57 8.12 0.71
N ARG A 38 7.25 7.90 0.75
CA ARG A 38 6.64 6.86 1.57
C ARG A 38 7.12 5.46 1.16
N THR A 39 7.22 5.23 -0.14
CA THR A 39 7.72 3.96 -0.71
C THR A 39 9.15 3.71 -0.26
N ALA A 40 10.03 4.71 -0.35
CA ALA A 40 11.43 4.59 0.08
C ALA A 40 11.56 4.23 1.57
N PHE A 41 10.72 4.82 2.43
CA PHE A 41 10.71 4.49 3.84
C PHE A 41 10.26 3.07 4.15
N LEU A 42 9.17 2.63 3.51
CA LEU A 42 8.66 1.26 3.70
C LEU A 42 9.73 0.24 3.29
N ILE A 43 10.43 0.51 2.19
CA ILE A 43 11.56 -0.28 1.70
C ILE A 43 12.71 -0.33 2.72
N ASP A 44 13.13 0.83 3.24
CA ASP A 44 14.23 0.90 4.21
C ASP A 44 13.85 0.17 5.52
N SER A 45 12.57 0.21 5.90
CA SER A 45 12.08 -0.51 7.08
C SER A 45 11.98 -2.03 6.88
N SER A 46 11.60 -2.49 5.67
CA SER A 46 11.44 -3.92 5.38
C SER A 46 12.76 -4.62 5.08
N ALA A 47 13.75 -3.93 4.52
CA ALA A 47 15.10 -4.46 4.31
C ALA A 47 15.82 -4.82 5.62
N VAL A 48 15.34 -4.32 6.77
CA VAL A 48 15.81 -4.71 8.10
C VAL A 48 15.16 -6.02 8.57
N GLU A 49 14.01 -6.43 8.00
CA GLU A 49 13.22 -7.59 8.45
C GLU A 49 13.16 -8.74 7.42
N THR A 50 13.32 -8.48 6.11
CA THR A 50 13.27 -9.51 5.04
C THR A 50 14.06 -9.06 3.79
N GLU A 51 14.77 -9.99 3.14
CA GLU A 51 15.43 -9.78 1.85
C GLU A 51 14.41 -9.67 0.70
N ILE A 52 13.59 -8.63 0.71
CA ILE A 52 12.72 -8.31 -0.43
C ILE A 52 13.60 -7.67 -1.51
N GLN A 53 13.89 -8.41 -2.58
CA GLN A 53 14.54 -7.85 -3.77
C GLN A 53 13.61 -6.84 -4.42
N LEU A 54 14.05 -5.58 -4.42
CA LEU A 54 13.36 -4.49 -5.08
C LEU A 54 13.92 -4.26 -6.48
N PRO A 55 13.09 -3.82 -7.43
CA PRO A 55 13.57 -3.45 -8.75
C PRO A 55 14.58 -2.30 -8.65
N SER A 56 15.68 -2.44 -9.40
CA SER A 56 16.69 -1.39 -9.56
C SER A 56 16.04 -0.11 -10.11
N PHE A 57 16.40 1.02 -9.52
CA PHE A 57 15.84 2.36 -9.80
C PHE A 57 16.53 3.09 -10.96
N GLU A 58 17.52 2.47 -11.61
CA GLU A 58 18.24 3.08 -12.71
C GLU A 58 17.45 2.92 -14.03
N GLY A 59 17.10 4.03 -14.67
CA GLY A 59 16.54 4.06 -16.02
C GLY A 59 15.03 3.79 -16.15
N THR A 60 14.28 3.69 -15.05
CA THR A 60 12.82 3.46 -15.11
C THR A 60 12.06 4.76 -15.39
N GLN A 61 11.12 4.72 -16.34
CA GLN A 61 10.18 5.82 -16.61
C GLN A 61 9.34 6.11 -15.35
N ILE A 62 9.04 7.39 -15.10
CA ILE A 62 8.26 7.87 -13.93
C ILE A 62 6.98 7.06 -13.68
N LYS A 63 6.31 6.64 -14.75
CA LYS A 63 5.13 5.79 -14.70
C LYS A 63 5.41 4.44 -14.03
N SER A 64 6.47 3.75 -14.45
CA SER A 64 6.81 2.44 -13.88
C SER A 64 7.20 2.56 -12.41
N PHE A 65 7.89 3.66 -12.04
CA PHE A 65 8.20 3.93 -10.64
C PHE A 65 6.91 4.17 -9.84
N ALA A 66 6.00 4.99 -10.35
CA ALA A 66 4.72 5.26 -9.69
C ALA A 66 3.85 4.00 -9.53
N GLU A 67 3.86 3.11 -10.51
CA GLU A 67 3.21 1.80 -10.42
C GLU A 67 3.81 0.95 -9.28
N THR A 68 5.15 0.84 -9.23
CA THR A 68 5.83 0.14 -8.13
C THR A 68 5.53 0.78 -6.77
N ALA A 69 5.57 2.11 -6.68
CA ALA A 69 5.26 2.85 -5.47
C ALA A 69 3.82 2.59 -4.97
N ALA A 70 2.85 2.60 -5.88
CA ALA A 70 1.46 2.28 -5.56
C ALA A 70 1.30 0.84 -5.06
N ILE A 71 1.96 -0.13 -5.69
CA ILE A 71 1.95 -1.55 -5.26
C ILE A 71 2.53 -1.66 -3.84
N THR A 72 3.73 -1.11 -3.61
CA THR A 72 4.44 -1.18 -2.33
C THR A 72 3.64 -0.54 -1.20
N VAL A 73 3.08 0.65 -1.43
CA VAL A 73 2.32 1.36 -0.40
C VAL A 73 0.96 0.70 -0.13
N ALA A 74 0.30 0.15 -1.16
CA ALA A 74 -0.93 -0.63 -0.97
C ALA A 74 -0.68 -1.88 -0.12
N PHE A 75 0.41 -2.60 -0.40
CA PHE A 75 0.83 -3.73 0.42
C PHE A 75 1.15 -3.29 1.85
N GLY A 76 1.96 -2.24 2.03
CA GLY A 76 2.35 -1.72 3.34
C GLY A 76 1.16 -1.28 4.20
N ILE A 77 0.17 -0.58 3.63
CA ILE A 77 -1.07 -0.22 4.34
C ILE A 77 -1.81 -1.49 4.76
N THR A 78 -1.92 -2.47 3.86
CA THR A 78 -2.62 -3.73 4.15
C THR A 78 -1.94 -4.51 5.26
N GLU A 79 -0.61 -4.63 5.22
CA GLU A 79 0.19 -5.26 6.26
C GLU A 79 0.02 -4.55 7.61
N LEU A 80 0.10 -3.22 7.64
CA LEU A 80 -0.13 -2.42 8.85
C LEU A 80 -1.52 -2.66 9.42
N SER A 81 -2.57 -2.68 8.58
CA SER A 81 -3.93 -3.01 9.00
C SER A 81 -4.02 -4.39 9.63
N GLY A 82 -3.41 -5.39 8.99
CA GLY A 82 -3.44 -6.78 9.44
C GLY A 82 -2.74 -6.95 10.79
N ARG A 83 -1.51 -6.41 10.91
CA ARG A 83 -0.74 -6.41 12.17
C ARG A 83 -1.55 -5.76 13.31
N ALA A 84 -2.22 -4.62 13.06
CA ALA A 84 -3.02 -3.92 14.07
C ALA A 84 -4.24 -4.71 14.59
N ILE A 85 -4.68 -5.74 13.87
CA ILE A 85 -5.79 -6.61 14.31
C ILE A 85 -5.34 -8.05 14.58
N GLU A 86 -4.04 -8.27 14.73
CA GLU A 86 -3.43 -9.59 14.96
C GLU A 86 -3.81 -10.61 13.85
N GLN A 87 -4.06 -10.11 12.65
CA GLN A 87 -4.24 -10.90 11.44
C GLN A 87 -2.97 -10.72 10.60
N THR A 88 -1.91 -11.44 10.97
CA THR A 88 -0.66 -11.41 10.21
C THR A 88 -0.94 -11.90 8.79
N ILE A 89 -0.73 -11.02 7.80
CA ILE A 89 -0.99 -11.29 6.37
C ILE A 89 0.10 -12.20 5.78
N VAL A 90 1.14 -12.52 6.55
CA VAL A 90 2.16 -13.51 6.22
C VAL A 90 1.55 -14.90 6.39
N TYR A 91 0.96 -15.41 5.29
CA TYR A 91 0.34 -16.72 5.30
C TYR A 91 1.38 -17.81 5.30
N LEU A 92 1.34 -18.66 6.31
CA LEU A 92 2.17 -19.85 6.40
C LEU A 92 2.07 -20.66 5.08
N PRO A 93 3.20 -21.08 4.48
CA PRO A 93 3.22 -21.76 3.19
C PRO A 93 2.31 -22.99 3.17
N ASP A 94 2.14 -23.65 4.32
CA ASP A 94 1.38 -24.91 4.44
C ASP A 94 -0.06 -24.73 4.96
N ALA A 95 -0.49 -23.51 5.31
CA ALA A 95 -1.85 -23.29 5.82
C ALA A 95 -2.86 -23.02 4.69
N PRO A 96 -4.09 -23.58 4.75
CA PRO A 96 -5.12 -23.25 3.78
C PRO A 96 -5.50 -21.76 3.87
N VAL A 97 -5.68 -21.12 2.72
CA VAL A 97 -6.13 -19.73 2.63
C VAL A 97 -7.58 -19.64 3.12
N ARG A 98 -7.80 -18.90 4.19
CA ARG A 98 -9.14 -18.66 4.74
C ARG A 98 -9.90 -17.68 3.86
N SER A 99 -11.23 -17.79 3.83
CA SER A 99 -12.12 -16.93 3.01
C SER A 99 -11.92 -15.44 3.25
N HIS A 100 -11.58 -15.03 4.48
CA HIS A 100 -11.32 -13.62 4.77
C HIS A 100 -10.05 -13.06 4.13
N PHE A 101 -9.09 -13.91 3.71
CA PHE A 101 -7.89 -13.45 3.04
C PHE A 101 -8.18 -12.92 1.63
N THR A 102 -9.25 -13.38 0.97
CA THR A 102 -9.67 -12.77 -0.31
C THR A 102 -10.27 -11.37 -0.10
N LEU A 103 -10.90 -11.13 1.06
CA LEU A 103 -11.37 -9.78 1.46
C LEU A 103 -10.20 -8.87 1.82
N VAL A 104 -9.17 -9.38 2.49
CA VAL A 104 -7.93 -8.64 2.75
C VAL A 104 -7.23 -8.26 1.44
N GLY A 105 -7.15 -9.20 0.49
CA GLY A 105 -6.66 -8.89 -0.86
C GLY A 105 -7.54 -7.83 -1.56
N ALA A 106 -8.87 -7.91 -1.45
CA ALA A 106 -9.75 -6.90 -2.04
C ALA A 106 -9.59 -5.53 -1.36
N TYR A 107 -9.36 -5.49 -0.04
CA TYR A 107 -9.00 -4.27 0.68
C TYR A 107 -7.74 -3.62 0.10
N SER A 108 -6.69 -4.42 -0.17
CA SER A 108 -5.46 -3.91 -0.79
C SER A 108 -5.69 -3.32 -2.19
N LEU A 109 -6.63 -3.90 -2.98
CA LEU A 109 -7.01 -3.38 -4.29
C LEU A 109 -7.76 -2.05 -4.21
N PHE A 110 -8.61 -1.84 -3.20
CA PHE A 110 -9.22 -0.52 -2.96
C PHE A 110 -8.16 0.54 -2.64
N VAL A 111 -7.18 0.19 -1.80
CA VAL A 111 -6.06 1.09 -1.51
C VAL A 111 -5.30 1.43 -2.80
N ALA A 112 -4.94 0.42 -3.59
CA ALA A 112 -4.25 0.64 -4.87
C ALA A 112 -5.08 1.51 -5.84
N ALA A 113 -6.39 1.30 -5.93
CA ALA A 113 -7.28 2.09 -6.77
C ALA A 113 -7.27 3.58 -6.37
N ILE A 114 -7.31 3.86 -5.07
CA ILE A 114 -7.23 5.24 -4.55
C ILE A 114 -5.87 5.88 -4.87
N LEU A 115 -4.77 5.14 -4.65
CA LEU A 115 -3.43 5.61 -5.00
C LEU A 115 -3.33 5.96 -6.49
N THR A 116 -3.84 5.10 -7.37
CA THR A 116 -3.85 5.36 -8.82
C THR A 116 -4.74 6.53 -9.23
N GLY A 117 -5.85 6.76 -8.51
CA GLY A 117 -6.71 7.92 -8.73
C GLY A 117 -5.94 9.23 -8.51
N HIS A 118 -5.24 9.34 -7.37
CA HIS A 118 -4.43 10.51 -7.06
C HIS A 118 -3.19 10.67 -7.95
N LEU A 119 -2.55 9.57 -8.36
CA LEU A 119 -1.47 9.63 -9.35
C LEU A 119 -1.96 10.20 -10.69
N ARG A 120 -3.16 9.83 -11.13
CA ARG A 120 -3.77 10.39 -12.33
C ARG A 120 -4.07 11.87 -12.18
N ASP A 121 -4.52 12.32 -11.01
CA ASP A 121 -4.76 13.75 -10.73
C ASP A 121 -3.46 14.57 -10.81
N ASP A 122 -2.32 13.97 -10.44
CA ASP A 122 -0.97 14.50 -10.62
C ASP A 122 -0.44 14.37 -12.07
N GLY A 123 -1.24 13.84 -13.01
CA GLY A 123 -0.87 13.65 -14.42
C GLY A 123 -0.14 12.35 -14.74
N ILE A 124 0.01 11.43 -13.77
CA ILE A 124 0.74 10.16 -13.92
C ILE A 124 -0.25 9.01 -14.21
N ASN A 125 -0.42 8.70 -15.50
CA ASN A 125 -1.33 7.65 -15.98
C ASN A 125 -0.74 6.24 -15.86
N CYS A 126 -0.95 5.62 -14.70
CA CYS A 126 -0.56 4.24 -14.40
C CYS A 126 -1.53 3.21 -15.00
N ASP A 127 -1.05 2.01 -15.35
CA ASP A 127 -1.91 0.89 -15.72
C ASP A 127 -2.45 0.17 -14.49
N PHE A 128 -3.71 0.44 -14.14
CA PHE A 128 -4.37 -0.23 -13.00
C PHE A 128 -4.52 -1.75 -13.21
N ASN A 129 -4.59 -2.25 -14.44
CA ASN A 129 -4.69 -3.70 -14.66
C ASN A 129 -3.39 -4.40 -14.27
N ARG A 130 -2.25 -3.77 -14.56
CA ARG A 130 -0.94 -4.26 -14.12
C ARG A 130 -0.84 -4.19 -12.58
N ILE A 131 -1.11 -3.03 -12.00
CA ILE A 131 -1.05 -2.83 -10.54
C ILE A 131 -1.97 -3.83 -9.82
N GLY A 132 -3.21 -3.97 -10.29
CA GLY A 132 -4.20 -4.83 -9.67
C GLY A 132 -3.81 -6.31 -9.65
N ARG A 133 -3.18 -6.81 -10.71
CA ARG A 133 -2.67 -8.20 -10.74
C ARG A 133 -1.55 -8.42 -9.71
N GLU A 134 -0.61 -7.47 -9.63
CA GLU A 134 0.49 -7.53 -8.67
C GLU A 134 -0.05 -7.48 -7.24
N VAL A 135 -0.87 -6.47 -6.91
CA VAL A 135 -1.45 -6.28 -5.58
C VAL A 135 -2.31 -7.47 -5.15
N ALA A 136 -3.12 -8.05 -6.04
CA ALA A 136 -3.93 -9.21 -5.73
C ALA A 136 -3.09 -10.46 -5.39
N GLY A 137 -1.88 -10.58 -5.94
CA GLY A 137 -0.98 -11.71 -5.71
C GLY A 137 -0.06 -11.53 -4.50
N GLN A 138 0.21 -10.29 -4.08
CA GLN A 138 1.16 -9.97 -2.99
C GLN A 138 0.91 -10.75 -1.68
N PRO A 139 -0.34 -10.86 -1.17
CA PRO A 139 -0.58 -11.62 0.05
C PRO A 139 -0.22 -13.11 -0.06
N PHE A 140 -0.13 -13.67 -1.26
CA PHE A 140 0.06 -15.11 -1.51
C PHE A 140 1.42 -15.44 -2.13
N LEU A 141 2.42 -14.56 -2.01
CA LEU A 141 3.74 -14.75 -2.65
C LEU A 141 4.44 -16.05 -2.25
N VAL A 142 4.19 -16.56 -1.05
CA VAL A 142 4.80 -17.81 -0.54
C VAL A 142 4.06 -19.08 -0.96
N LYS A 143 2.96 -18.95 -1.71
CA LYS A 143 2.20 -20.09 -2.25
C LYS A 143 2.77 -20.55 -3.60
N PRO A 144 2.58 -21.82 -3.97
CA PRO A 144 2.85 -22.30 -5.33
C PRO A 144 2.16 -21.43 -6.39
N ILE A 145 2.76 -21.35 -7.58
CA ILE A 145 2.28 -20.45 -8.64
C ILE A 145 0.81 -20.67 -9.01
N ASP A 146 0.37 -21.92 -9.13
CA ASP A 146 -1.00 -22.27 -9.52
C ASP A 146 -2.02 -21.83 -8.46
N GLU A 147 -1.69 -22.06 -7.19
CA GLU A 147 -2.48 -21.58 -6.05
C GLU A 147 -2.51 -20.05 -5.99
N ARG A 148 -1.36 -19.40 -6.19
CA ARG A 148 -1.27 -17.93 -6.20
C ARG A 148 -2.18 -17.33 -7.27
N VAL A 149 -2.21 -17.91 -8.47
CA VAL A 149 -3.10 -17.47 -9.56
C VAL A 149 -4.57 -17.65 -9.17
N GLN A 150 -4.92 -18.80 -8.58
CA GLN A 150 -6.27 -19.06 -8.10
C GLN A 150 -6.72 -18.03 -7.03
N TYR A 151 -5.87 -17.76 -6.03
CA TYR A 151 -6.20 -16.80 -4.97
C TYR A 151 -6.25 -15.36 -5.47
N ALA A 152 -5.31 -14.95 -6.34
CA ALA A 152 -5.35 -13.63 -6.98
C ALA A 152 -6.65 -13.46 -7.78
N THR A 153 -7.11 -14.50 -8.48
CA THR A 153 -8.38 -14.49 -9.20
C THR A 153 -9.57 -14.33 -8.25
N ALA A 154 -9.57 -15.06 -7.14
CA ALA A 154 -10.60 -14.94 -6.11
C ALA A 154 -10.62 -13.55 -5.46
N VAL A 155 -9.45 -12.94 -5.26
CA VAL A 155 -9.32 -11.55 -4.79
C VAL A 155 -9.93 -10.57 -5.79
N LEU A 156 -9.58 -10.67 -7.07
CA LEU A 156 -10.13 -9.79 -8.12
C LEU A 156 -11.65 -9.92 -8.23
N ASN A 157 -12.18 -11.13 -8.16
CA ASN A 157 -13.64 -11.37 -8.16
C ASN A 157 -14.30 -10.78 -6.91
N THR A 158 -13.67 -10.91 -5.75
CA THR A 158 -14.16 -10.32 -4.49
C THR A 158 -14.17 -8.80 -4.59
N PHE A 159 -13.10 -8.19 -5.09
CA PHE A 159 -13.01 -6.76 -5.33
C PHE A 159 -14.12 -6.27 -6.26
N LYS A 160 -14.30 -6.92 -7.42
CA LYS A 160 -15.37 -6.58 -8.38
C LYS A 160 -16.75 -6.60 -7.73
N ARG A 161 -17.08 -7.68 -7.00
CA ARG A 161 -18.35 -7.79 -6.27
C ARG A 161 -18.53 -6.66 -5.24
N LEU A 162 -17.46 -6.29 -4.53
CA LEU A 162 -17.48 -5.21 -3.55
C LEU A 162 -17.58 -3.82 -4.20
N THR A 163 -17.11 -3.63 -5.44
CA THR A 163 -17.29 -2.37 -6.17
C THR A 163 -18.71 -2.20 -6.73
N GLU A 164 -19.42 -3.30 -6.96
CA GLU A 164 -20.79 -3.30 -7.52
C GLU A 164 -21.88 -3.26 -6.42
N THR A 165 -21.50 -3.36 -5.15
CA THR A 165 -22.46 -3.38 -4.03
C THR A 165 -22.91 -1.99 -3.63
N ASN A 166 -24.20 -1.86 -3.28
CA ASN A 166 -24.77 -0.64 -2.67
C ASN A 166 -24.96 -0.77 -1.16
N HIS A 167 -24.30 -1.75 -0.52
CA HIS A 167 -24.43 -1.96 0.92
C HIS A 167 -23.88 -0.74 1.70
N PRO A 168 -24.69 -0.07 2.55
CA PRO A 168 -24.31 1.22 3.16
C PRO A 168 -22.96 1.18 3.91
N LYS A 169 -22.71 0.12 4.69
CA LYS A 169 -21.44 -0.02 5.42
C LYS A 169 -20.22 -0.20 4.51
N LEU A 170 -20.39 -0.79 3.32
CA LEU A 170 -19.30 -0.98 2.37
C LEU A 170 -19.01 0.33 1.63
N VAL A 171 -20.05 1.11 1.29
CA VAL A 171 -19.90 2.47 0.74
C VAL A 171 -19.22 3.40 1.75
N GLU A 172 -19.62 3.35 3.02
CA GLU A 172 -19.00 4.12 4.10
C GLU A 172 -17.51 3.75 4.25
N TRP A 173 -17.19 2.47 4.20
CA TRP A 173 -15.82 1.99 4.23
C TRP A 173 -14.99 2.53 3.05
N GLN A 174 -15.49 2.39 1.82
CA GLN A 174 -14.83 2.90 0.63
C GLN A 174 -14.57 4.41 0.74
N GLY A 175 -15.57 5.17 1.20
CA GLY A 175 -15.43 6.61 1.45
C GLY A 175 -14.42 6.93 2.56
N SER A 176 -14.29 6.08 3.57
CA SER A 176 -13.29 6.23 4.64
C SER A 176 -11.88 5.96 4.11
N LEU A 177 -11.68 4.89 3.33
CA LEU A 177 -10.40 4.62 2.68
C LEU A 177 -9.98 5.76 1.74
N ALA A 178 -10.92 6.28 0.94
CA ALA A 178 -10.65 7.39 0.02
C ALA A 178 -10.13 8.65 0.72
N LYS A 179 -10.41 8.83 2.01
CA LYS A 179 -9.87 9.92 2.84
C LYS A 179 -8.57 9.53 3.54
N LEU A 180 -8.52 8.33 4.11
CA LEU A 180 -7.40 7.88 4.93
C LEU A 180 -6.14 7.57 4.13
N VAL A 181 -6.27 6.95 2.95
CA VAL A 181 -5.14 6.61 2.09
C VAL A 181 -4.34 7.85 1.67
N PRO A 182 -4.95 8.92 1.11
CA PRO A 182 -4.18 10.12 0.79
C PRO A 182 -3.66 10.84 2.03
N ALA A 183 -4.40 10.86 3.13
CA ALA A 183 -3.90 11.43 4.39
C ALA A 183 -2.63 10.72 4.86
N TYR A 184 -2.60 9.38 4.81
CA TYR A 184 -1.44 8.55 5.17
C TYR A 184 -0.22 8.80 4.27
N VAL A 185 -0.45 8.91 2.95
CA VAL A 185 0.63 9.20 1.99
C VAL A 185 1.18 10.61 2.21
N MET A 186 0.30 11.60 2.29
CA MET A 186 0.66 13.02 2.43
C MET A 186 1.22 13.39 3.81
N GLN A 187 0.92 12.59 4.83
CA GLN A 187 1.48 12.72 6.19
C GLN A 187 3.00 12.92 6.18
N TRP A 188 3.69 12.25 5.25
CA TRP A 188 5.14 12.23 5.13
C TRP A 188 5.75 13.52 4.57
N THR A 189 4.93 14.33 3.91
CA THR A 189 5.29 15.67 3.42
C THR A 189 4.65 16.76 4.25
N ASN A 190 3.96 16.40 5.34
CA ASN A 190 3.25 17.35 6.18
C ASN A 190 4.25 18.14 7.04
N GLN A 191 4.00 19.45 7.16
CA GLN A 191 4.81 20.33 8.00
C GLN A 191 4.29 20.37 9.45
N ASP A 192 3.06 19.94 9.69
CA ASP A 192 2.50 19.78 11.03
C ASP A 192 3.00 18.46 11.65
N GLN A 193 3.83 18.57 12.69
CA GLN A 193 4.42 17.43 13.39
C GLN A 193 3.37 16.53 14.06
N THR A 194 2.26 17.09 14.54
CA THR A 194 1.18 16.31 15.17
C THR A 194 0.52 15.39 14.16
N LEU A 195 0.27 15.91 12.97
CA LEU A 195 -0.27 15.12 11.87
C LEU A 195 0.76 14.14 11.34
N ALA A 196 2.05 14.54 11.25
CA ALA A 196 3.15 13.68 10.81
C ALA A 196 3.35 12.45 11.70
N ASP A 197 3.15 12.60 13.02
CA ASP A 197 3.36 11.55 14.02
C ASP A 197 2.10 10.71 14.31
N LEU A 198 0.97 10.99 13.65
CA LEU A 198 -0.27 10.25 13.86
C LEU A 198 -0.11 8.77 13.45
N ASP A 199 -0.29 7.87 14.42
CA ASP A 199 -0.33 6.43 14.14
C ASP A 199 -1.64 6.04 13.46
N MET A 200 -1.60 5.92 12.14
CA MET A 200 -2.76 5.48 11.35
C MET A 200 -2.97 3.96 11.34
N SER A 201 -2.06 3.16 11.92
CA SER A 201 -2.16 1.69 11.91
C SER A 201 -3.45 1.21 12.58
N GLN A 202 -3.81 1.80 13.72
CA GLN A 202 -5.03 1.45 14.46
C GLN A 202 -6.31 1.83 13.69
N VAL A 203 -6.27 2.96 12.97
CA VAL A 203 -7.42 3.41 12.17
C VAL A 203 -7.65 2.47 10.99
N PHE A 204 -6.59 2.15 10.25
CA PHE A 204 -6.65 1.19 9.15
C PHE A 204 -6.99 -0.24 9.62
N GLY A 205 -6.47 -0.66 10.78
CA GLY A 205 -6.81 -1.94 11.41
C GLY A 205 -8.28 -2.01 11.82
N SER A 206 -8.81 -0.98 12.48
CA SER A 206 -10.23 -0.90 12.85
C SER A 206 -11.13 -1.00 11.62
N LEU A 207 -10.75 -0.32 10.53
CA LEU A 207 -11.45 -0.38 9.27
C LEU A 207 -11.43 -1.79 8.68
N LEU A 208 -10.26 -2.45 8.65
CA LEU A 208 -10.14 -3.83 8.19
C LEU A 208 -11.02 -4.77 9.02
N ARG A 209 -10.99 -4.65 10.35
CA ARG A 209 -11.82 -5.46 11.27
C ARG A 209 -13.31 -5.30 10.97
N SER A 210 -13.76 -4.09 10.68
CA SER A 210 -15.17 -3.83 10.35
C SER A 210 -15.61 -4.59 9.09
N ILE A 211 -14.78 -4.61 8.05
CA ILE A 211 -15.07 -5.33 6.79
C ILE A 211 -15.17 -6.82 7.01
N LEU A 212 -14.21 -7.37 7.78
CA LEU A 212 -14.17 -8.80 8.09
C LEU A 212 -15.41 -9.24 8.88
N LYS A 213 -15.99 -8.35 9.69
CA LYS A 213 -17.23 -8.62 10.43
C LYS A 213 -18.49 -8.57 9.56
N VAL A 214 -18.54 -7.71 8.53
CA VAL A 214 -19.71 -7.58 7.64
C VAL A 214 -19.81 -8.78 6.67
N SER A 215 -18.71 -9.48 6.46
CA SER A 215 -18.59 -10.54 5.45
C SER A 215 -18.68 -11.96 6.03
N ASN A 216 -18.85 -12.10 7.35
CA ASN A 216 -19.16 -13.35 8.07
C ASN A 216 -20.63 -13.36 8.48
#